data_AF-A0A0A0DAE5-F1
#
_entry.id   AF-A0A0A0DAE5-F1
#
_cell.length_a   1.000
_cell.length_b   1.000
_cell.length_c   1.000
_cell.angle_alpha   90.00
_cell.angle_beta   90.00
_cell.angle_gamma   90.00
#
_symmetry.space_group_name_H-M   'P 1'
#
loop_
_entity.id
_entity.type
_entity.pdbx_description
1 polymer ?
#
loop_
_entity_poly.entity_id
_entity_poly.type
_entity_poly.pdbx_seq_one_letter_code
_entity_poly.pdbx_strand_id
1 'polypeptide(L)'
;MSAQSVMAPPPDEALVIAQEFQGAVDEGSNAALIRFIARHPDRALADEARRRLALRTAPDGRPLAGDPDAAVYAAFDAARRAGTAQAYRDFAWTYAGHPLAAEAERQAGGLP
;
A
#
# COMPACT_ATOMS: atom_id res chain seq x y z
N MET A 1 11.85 47.67 7.29
CA MET A 1 11.80 46.39 8.02
C MET A 1 11.16 45.37 7.08
N SER A 2 11.96 44.56 6.41
CA SER A 2 11.48 43.62 5.39
C SER A 2 11.15 42.28 6.07
N ALA A 3 9.91 41.83 5.91
CA ALA A 3 9.44 40.53 6.37
C ALA A 3 10.18 39.43 5.61
N GLN A 4 11.06 38.71 6.31
CA GLN A 4 11.63 37.46 5.79
C GLN A 4 10.57 36.38 5.99
N SER A 5 9.90 36.02 4.90
CA SER A 5 9.14 34.78 4.82
C SER A 5 10.10 33.63 5.07
N VAL A 6 10.03 33.04 6.26
CA VAL A 6 10.71 31.77 6.56
C VAL A 6 10.05 30.67 5.73
N MET A 7 10.54 30.48 4.50
CA MET A 7 10.31 29.25 3.75
C MET A 7 10.89 28.12 4.60
N ALA A 8 10.03 27.36 5.27
CA ALA A 8 10.45 26.13 5.93
C ALA A 8 11.23 25.27 4.91
N PRO A 9 12.37 24.67 5.29
CA PRO A 9 13.04 23.72 4.41
C PRO A 9 12.02 22.66 3.98
N PRO A 10 12.07 22.18 2.72
CA PRO A 10 11.18 21.11 2.29
C PRO A 10 11.29 19.97 3.30
N PRO A 11 10.16 19.42 3.77
CA PRO A 11 10.18 18.35 4.74
C PRO A 11 11.04 17.23 4.17
N ASP A 12 11.89 16.64 5.02
CA ASP A 12 12.68 15.47 4.64
C ASP A 12 11.71 14.41 4.10
N GLU A 13 11.79 14.12 2.81
CA GLU A 13 10.88 13.21 2.11
C GLU A 13 10.87 11.84 2.80
N ALA A 14 12.01 11.40 3.33
CA ALA A 14 12.12 10.15 4.07
C ALA A 14 11.31 10.20 5.38
N LEU A 15 11.28 11.35 6.05
CA LEU A 15 10.49 11.53 7.27
C LEU A 15 8.99 11.53 6.96
N VAL A 16 8.57 12.15 5.85
CA VAL A 16 7.16 12.15 5.41
C VAL A 16 6.70 10.72 5.10
N ILE A 17 7.51 9.96 4.36
CA ILE A 17 7.21 8.56 4.02
C ILE A 17 7.19 7.70 5.29
N ALA A 18 8.09 7.92 6.23
CA ALA A 18 8.11 7.21 7.51
C ALA A 18 6.84 7.50 8.35
N GLN A 19 6.38 8.75 8.37
CA GLN A 19 5.13 9.12 9.04
C GLN A 19 3.90 8.52 8.36
N GLU A 20 3.84 8.50 7.03
CA GLU A 20 2.76 7.85 6.27
C GLU A 20 2.70 6.34 6.59
N PHE A 21 3.87 5.68 6.59
CA PHE A 21 3.97 4.27 6.98
C PHE A 21 3.50 4.03 8.42
N GLN A 22 3.96 4.85 9.37
CA GLN A 22 3.58 4.72 10.77
C GLN A 22 2.07 4.92 10.96
N GLY A 23 1.48 5.91 10.28
CA GLY A 23 0.03 6.12 10.30
C GLY A 23 -0.74 4.89 9.79
N ALA A 24 -0.29 4.27 8.68
CA ALA A 24 -0.89 3.05 8.16
C ALA A 24 -0.79 1.85 9.12
N VAL A 25 0.28 1.80 9.91
CA VAL A 25 0.52 0.76 10.91
C VAL A 25 -0.37 0.96 12.12
N ASP A 26 -0.42 2.19 12.64
CA ASP A 26 -1.21 2.57 13.82
C ASP A 26 -2.71 2.44 13.56
N GLU A 27 -3.15 2.74 12.34
CA GLU A 27 -4.54 2.54 11.90
C GLU A 27 -4.94 1.05 11.91
N GLY A 28 -3.97 0.16 11.76
CA GLY A 28 -4.18 -1.29 11.76
C GLY A 28 -4.92 -1.82 10.52
N SER A 29 -5.12 -0.97 9.51
CA SER A 29 -5.82 -1.30 8.26
C SER A 29 -4.91 -2.07 7.29
N ASN A 30 -5.47 -3.08 6.61
CA ASN A 30 -4.76 -3.71 5.49
C ASN A 30 -4.73 -2.76 4.29
N ALA A 31 -5.83 -2.06 4.00
CA ALA A 31 -5.91 -1.10 2.91
C ALA A 31 -4.89 0.03 3.06
N ALA A 32 -4.62 0.50 4.28
CA ALA A 32 -3.58 1.51 4.52
C ALA A 32 -2.17 1.00 4.19
N LEU A 33 -1.82 -0.23 4.58
CA LEU A 33 -0.53 -0.84 4.19
C LEU A 33 -0.44 -1.09 2.68
N ILE A 34 -1.54 -1.56 2.07
CA ILE A 34 -1.62 -1.81 0.62
C ILE A 34 -1.45 -0.51 -0.16
N ARG A 35 -2.12 0.56 0.27
CA ARG A 35 -1.94 1.91 -0.28
C ARG A 35 -0.50 2.38 -0.17
N PHE A 36 0.13 2.19 0.99
CA PHE A 36 1.53 2.56 1.18
C PHE A 36 2.45 1.83 0.19
N ILE A 37 2.26 0.52 0.01
CA ILE A 37 3.01 -0.28 -0.98
C ILE A 37 2.77 0.25 -2.40
N ALA A 38 1.52 0.61 -2.74
CA ALA A 38 1.17 1.14 -4.05
C ALA A 38 1.86 2.47 -4.37
N ARG A 39 2.01 3.35 -3.37
CA ARG A 39 2.61 4.69 -3.52
C ARG A 39 4.14 4.66 -3.46
N HIS A 40 4.70 3.75 -2.68
CA HIS A 40 6.13 3.68 -2.39
C HIS A 40 6.75 2.29 -2.66
N PRO A 41 6.51 1.66 -3.83
CA PRO A 41 6.79 0.24 -4.05
C PRO A 41 8.28 -0.15 -3.91
N ASP A 42 9.18 0.82 -4.11
CA ASP A 42 10.64 0.65 -4.13
C ASP A 42 11.32 1.07 -2.82
N ARG A 43 10.55 1.52 -1.81
CA ARG A 43 11.11 1.92 -0.51
C ARG A 43 11.30 0.69 0.38
N ALA A 44 12.35 0.68 1.21
CA ALA A 44 12.58 -0.38 2.20
C ALA A 44 11.39 -0.56 3.19
N LEU A 45 10.65 0.51 3.46
CA LEU A 45 9.44 0.45 4.26
C LEU A 45 8.30 -0.31 3.58
N ALA A 46 8.27 -0.38 2.24
CA ALA A 46 7.27 -1.18 1.53
C ALA A 46 7.54 -2.68 1.70
N ASP A 47 8.80 -3.11 1.78
CA ASP A 47 9.13 -4.50 2.14
C ASP A 47 8.64 -4.85 3.54
N GLU A 48 8.78 -3.91 4.48
CA GLU A 48 8.23 -4.07 5.82
C GLU A 48 6.69 -4.09 5.81
N ALA A 49 6.05 -3.22 5.02
CA ALA A 49 4.60 -3.25 4.83
C ALA A 49 4.12 -4.60 4.27
N ARG A 50 4.82 -5.16 3.28
CA ARG A 50 4.54 -6.49 2.71
C ARG A 50 4.66 -7.57 3.76
N ARG A 51 5.74 -7.58 4.56
CA ARG A 51 5.93 -8.55 5.66
C ARG A 51 4.80 -8.47 6.68
N ARG A 52 4.43 -7.26 7.11
CA ARG A 52 3.32 -7.05 8.05
C ARG A 52 2.00 -7.52 7.47
N LEU A 53 1.73 -7.22 6.20
CA LEU A 53 0.52 -7.63 5.52
C LEU A 53 0.44 -9.15 5.37
N ALA A 54 1.57 -9.83 5.09
CA ALA A 54 1.63 -11.29 5.03
C ALA A 54 1.28 -11.98 6.36
N LEU A 55 1.60 -11.35 7.50
CA LEU A 55 1.23 -11.84 8.83
C LEU A 55 -0.27 -11.65 9.15
N ARG A 56 -0.99 -10.82 8.39
CA ARG A 56 -2.40 -10.53 8.62
C ARG A 56 -3.27 -11.46 7.77
N THR A 57 -3.86 -12.46 8.43
CA THR A 57 -4.78 -13.41 7.79
C THR A 57 -6.24 -12.96 7.83
N ALA A 58 -6.59 -12.09 8.77
CA ALA A 58 -7.93 -11.53 8.90
C ALA A 58 -8.24 -10.53 7.77
N PRO A 59 -9.53 -10.44 7.37
CA PRO A 59 -9.96 -9.39 6.46
C PRO A 59 -9.79 -8.01 7.08
N ASP A 60 -9.65 -7.00 6.23
CA ASP A 60 -9.56 -5.62 6.69
C ASP A 60 -10.82 -5.21 7.45
N GLY A 61 -10.67 -4.94 8.75
CA GLY A 61 -11.76 -4.43 9.58
C GLY A 61 -11.98 -2.92 9.42
N ARG A 62 -11.07 -2.22 8.73
CA ARG A 62 -11.09 -0.76 8.56
C ARG A 62 -10.68 -0.40 7.13
N PRO A 63 -11.60 -0.54 6.17
CA PRO A 63 -11.36 -0.04 4.83
C PRO A 63 -11.17 1.48 4.85
N LEU A 64 -10.34 2.01 3.95
CA LEU A 64 -10.09 3.45 3.79
C LEU A 64 -11.33 4.17 3.21
N ALA A 65 -12.36 4.37 4.03
CA ALA A 65 -13.59 5.03 3.62
C ALA A 65 -13.30 6.48 3.18
N GLY A 66 -13.48 6.76 1.89
CA GLY A 66 -13.21 8.08 1.29
C GLY A 66 -12.01 8.12 0.34
N ASP A 67 -11.23 7.04 0.25
CA ASP A 67 -10.20 6.90 -0.77
C ASP A 67 -10.83 6.40 -2.09
N PRO A 68 -10.56 7.05 -3.25
CA PRO A 68 -11.10 6.61 -4.54
C PRO A 68 -10.66 5.19 -4.92
N ASP A 69 -9.48 4.76 -4.44
CA ASP A 69 -8.92 3.44 -4.72
C ASP A 69 -9.24 2.42 -3.62
N ALA A 70 -10.10 2.76 -2.66
CA ALA A 70 -10.46 1.86 -1.55
C ALA A 70 -10.97 0.49 -2.04
N ALA A 71 -11.75 0.46 -3.13
CA ALA A 71 -12.23 -0.77 -3.74
C ALA A 71 -11.08 -1.60 -4.34
N VAL A 72 -10.07 -0.93 -4.92
CA VAL A 72 -8.87 -1.57 -5.47
C VAL A 72 -8.04 -2.19 -4.35
N TYR A 73 -7.85 -1.48 -3.24
CA TYR A 73 -7.13 -1.99 -2.08
C TYR A 73 -7.83 -3.21 -1.46
N ALA A 74 -9.17 -3.16 -1.35
CA ALA A 74 -9.96 -4.29 -0.87
C ALA A 74 -9.89 -5.50 -1.81
N ALA A 75 -9.91 -5.28 -3.13
CA ALA A 75 -9.77 -6.35 -4.12
C ALA A 75 -8.38 -6.99 -4.08
N PHE A 76 -7.32 -6.19 -3.92
CA PHE A 76 -5.96 -6.72 -3.74
C PHE A 76 -5.84 -7.53 -2.45
N ASP A 77 -6.42 -7.06 -1.34
CA ASP A 77 -6.43 -7.80 -0.08
C ASP A 77 -7.19 -9.12 -0.19
N ALA A 78 -8.29 -9.15 -0.97
CA ALA A 78 -9.02 -10.38 -1.27
C ALA A 78 -8.19 -11.37 -2.08
N ALA A 79 -7.50 -10.91 -3.14
CA ALA A 79 -6.60 -11.75 -3.94
C ALA A 79 -5.46 -12.33 -3.07
N ARG A 80 -4.88 -11.51 -2.20
CA ARG A 80 -3.86 -11.92 -1.24
C ARG A 80 -4.35 -13.01 -0.30
N ARG A 81 -5.54 -12.86 0.27
CA ARG A 81 -6.12 -13.86 1.17
C ARG A 81 -6.51 -15.15 0.46
N ALA A 82 -6.90 -15.08 -0.81
CA ALA A 82 -7.11 -16.29 -1.62
C ALA A 82 -5.80 -17.07 -1.78
N GLY A 83 -4.65 -16.37 -1.81
CA GLY A 83 -3.33 -16.98 -1.73
C GLY A 83 -2.94 -17.80 -2.96
N THR A 84 -3.54 -17.51 -4.12
CA THR A 84 -3.26 -18.21 -5.38
C THR A 84 -2.68 -17.26 -6.42
N ALA A 85 -1.79 -17.79 -7.27
CA ALA A 85 -1.25 -17.03 -8.41
C ALA A 85 -2.37 -16.53 -9.33
N GLN A 86 -3.43 -17.33 -9.51
CA GLN A 86 -4.56 -16.95 -10.35
C GLN A 86 -5.32 -15.74 -9.79
N ALA A 87 -5.60 -15.68 -8.49
CA ALA A 87 -6.32 -14.55 -7.91
C ALA A 87 -5.56 -13.22 -8.08
N TYR A 88 -4.24 -13.26 -7.96
CA TYR A 88 -3.40 -12.10 -8.24
C TYR A 88 -3.37 -11.74 -9.73
N ARG A 89 -3.32 -12.70 -10.64
CA ARG A 89 -3.38 -12.45 -12.09
C ARG A 89 -4.72 -11.85 -12.50
N ASP A 90 -5.83 -12.36 -11.97
CA ASP A 90 -7.17 -11.83 -12.23
C ASP A 90 -7.28 -10.38 -11.73
N PHE A 91 -6.73 -10.10 -10.54
CA PHE A 91 -6.61 -8.73 -10.03
C PHE A 91 -5.79 -7.85 -10.97
N ALA A 92 -4.59 -8.29 -11.35
CA ALA A 92 -3.69 -7.52 -12.22
C ALA A 92 -4.34 -7.22 -13.57
N TRP A 93 -5.10 -8.17 -14.12
CA TRP A 93 -5.81 -7.99 -15.39
C TRP A 93 -6.99 -7.02 -15.26
N THR A 94 -7.75 -7.11 -14.16
CA THR A 94 -8.88 -6.21 -13.89
C THR A 94 -8.44 -4.77 -13.62
N TYR A 95 -7.31 -4.60 -12.92
CA TYR A 95 -6.79 -3.30 -12.49
C TYR A 95 -5.45 -2.95 -13.15
N ALA A 96 -5.23 -3.32 -14.41
CA ALA A 96 -3.95 -3.22 -15.11
C ALA A 96 -3.34 -1.79 -15.15
N GLY A 97 -4.15 -0.75 -15.00
CA GLY A 97 -3.69 0.64 -14.94
C GLY A 97 -3.27 1.12 -13.54
N HIS A 98 -3.49 0.33 -12.49
CA HIS A 98 -3.18 0.68 -11.12
C HIS A 98 -1.78 0.15 -10.72
N PRO A 99 -0.98 0.88 -9.93
CA PRO A 99 0.36 0.43 -9.50
C PRO A 99 0.37 -0.93 -8.80
N LEU A 100 -0.74 -1.32 -8.16
CA LEU A 100 -0.90 -2.64 -7.54
C LEU A 100 -0.96 -3.79 -8.54
N ALA A 101 -1.21 -3.56 -9.83
CA ALA A 101 -1.18 -4.63 -10.83
C ALA A 101 0.22 -5.24 -10.93
N ALA A 102 1.26 -4.39 -10.99
CA ALA A 102 2.65 -4.85 -10.97
C ALA A 102 3.00 -5.57 -9.67
N GLU A 103 2.51 -5.08 -8.52
CA GLU A 103 2.67 -5.79 -7.24
C GLU A 103 1.99 -7.16 -7.28
N ALA A 104 0.77 -7.26 -7.80
CA ALA A 104 0.04 -8.52 -7.90
C ALA A 104 0.76 -9.52 -8.80
N GLU A 105 1.30 -9.08 -9.94
CA GLU A 105 2.12 -9.93 -10.81
C GLU A 105 3.38 -10.45 -10.10
N ARG A 106 4.05 -9.60 -9.32
CA ARG A 106 5.19 -10.03 -8.48
C ARG A 106 4.78 -11.12 -7.49
N GLN A 107 3.64 -10.93 -6.81
CA GLN A 107 3.12 -11.93 -5.86
C GLN A 107 2.72 -13.23 -6.57
N ALA A 108 2.10 -13.14 -7.76
CA ALA A 108 1.70 -14.28 -8.56
C ALA A 108 2.90 -15.12 -9.04
N GLY A 109 4.01 -14.47 -9.40
CA GLY A 109 5.24 -15.16 -9.85
C GLY A 109 5.98 -15.90 -8.73
N GLY A 110 5.72 -15.56 -7.46
CA GLY A 110 6.32 -16.21 -6.29
C GLY A 110 5.52 -17.41 -5.76
N LEU A 111 4.34 -17.69 -6.32
CA LEU A 111 3.47 -18.79 -5.89
C LEU A 111 3.56 -19.99 -6.86
N PRO A 112 3.44 -21.23 -6.35
CA PRO A 112 3.52 -22.44 -7.15
C PRO A 112 2.31 -22.63 -8.08
#